data_AF-A0A957EEJ0-F1
#
_entry.id   AF-A0A957EEJ0-F1
#
_cell.length_a   1.000
_cell.length_b   1.000
_cell.length_c   1.000
_cell.angle_alpha   90.00
_cell.angle_beta   90.00
_cell.angle_gamma   90.00
#
_symmetry.space_group_name_H-M   'P 1'
#
loop_
_entity.id
_entity.type
_entity.pdbx_description
1 polymer ?
#
loop_
_entity_poly.entity_id
_entity_poly.type
_entity_poly.pdbx_seq_one_letter_code
_entity_poly.pdbx_strand_id
1 'polypeptide(L)'
;MLAFIHIEKCAGQTVHWILRSSYGLQHCDILPWQGYNAMDPLDGYTASDLQRLQTIYPRLKSIAGHKVRAYTDLKKARPDVQFFALVREPMKRQVSHYQFLKGRRQLTIGFEEWAQTNDWGPNWQTRMLTGTDDVNEAIRIIQEKKILVGPVDHFDEWLLLVQGLLADDLDIAYQRKNVASDKTLANQLLADKRTRAILEEQNKADIALYNYIKDELYPTFKQQYGPQLAADLARFQNDRGQFNKRRVWQSRIYRNLVYMQAVRWHRLRLRKSVREVFAPRKWKFQESQPVSHDG
;
A
#
# COMPACT_ATOMS: atom_id res chain seq x y z
N MET A 1 7.97 -11.92 -10.75
CA MET A 1 7.90 -11.74 -9.27
C MET A 1 6.86 -10.67 -8.94
N LEU A 2 5.97 -10.89 -7.97
CA LEU A 2 4.94 -9.90 -7.62
C LEU A 2 5.45 -8.78 -6.70
N ALA A 3 5.04 -7.53 -6.97
CA ALA A 3 5.36 -6.37 -6.15
C ALA A 3 4.10 -5.56 -5.82
N PHE A 4 3.63 -5.68 -4.58
CA PHE A 4 2.41 -4.99 -4.12
C PHE A 4 2.71 -3.58 -3.63
N ILE A 5 2.17 -2.59 -4.34
CA ILE A 5 2.22 -1.17 -3.95
C ILE A 5 1.13 -0.96 -2.89
N HIS A 6 1.52 -0.97 -1.62
CA HIS A 6 0.57 -0.80 -0.53
C HIS A 6 0.23 0.68 -0.33
N ILE A 7 -0.94 1.07 -0.82
CA ILE A 7 -1.59 2.36 -0.52
C ILE A 7 -2.44 2.21 0.75
N GLU A 8 -2.26 3.10 1.71
CA GLU A 8 -2.95 3.03 2.98
C GLU A 8 -4.45 3.17 2.82
N LYS A 9 -5.17 2.42 3.66
CA LYS A 9 -6.65 2.39 3.69
C LYS A 9 -7.30 1.83 2.43
N CYS A 10 -6.52 1.14 1.59
CA CYS A 10 -6.98 0.43 0.40
C CYS A 10 -6.91 -1.10 0.57
N ALA A 11 -7.39 -1.62 1.70
CA ALA A 11 -7.38 -3.06 2.04
C ALA A 11 -6.00 -3.76 2.04
N GLY A 12 -4.89 -3.03 2.02
CA GLY A 12 -3.56 -3.62 1.86
C GLY A 12 -3.12 -4.60 2.96
N GLN A 13 -3.65 -4.46 4.19
CA GLN A 13 -3.40 -5.46 5.24
C GLN A 13 -3.98 -6.84 4.90
N THR A 14 -5.11 -6.90 4.21
CA THR A 14 -5.64 -8.18 3.71
C THR A 14 -4.71 -8.76 2.65
N VAL A 15 -4.23 -7.94 1.71
CA VAL A 15 -3.30 -8.37 0.65
C VAL A 15 -1.96 -8.89 1.22
N HIS A 16 -1.41 -8.21 2.23
CA HIS A 16 -0.23 -8.71 2.95
C HIS A 16 -0.45 -10.13 3.51
N TRP A 17 -1.64 -10.42 4.05
CA TRP A 17 -1.95 -11.75 4.58
C TRP A 17 -2.14 -12.79 3.48
N ILE A 18 -2.73 -12.41 2.35
CA ILE A 18 -2.82 -13.26 1.15
C ILE A 18 -1.41 -13.65 0.72
N LEU A 19 -0.53 -12.69 0.43
CA LEU A 19 0.84 -13.00 -0.04
C LEU A 19 1.65 -13.85 0.96
N ARG A 20 1.51 -13.62 2.27
CA ARG A 20 2.11 -14.47 3.30
C ARG A 20 1.54 -15.89 3.30
N SER A 21 0.23 -16.04 3.10
CA SER A 21 -0.45 -17.34 3.00
C SER A 21 -0.02 -18.07 1.73
N SER A 22 0.05 -17.39 0.58
CA SER A 22 0.41 -17.99 -0.69
C SER A 22 1.88 -18.40 -0.73
N TYR A 23 2.80 -17.53 -0.29
CA TYR A 23 4.23 -17.72 -0.56
C TYR A 23 5.10 -17.98 0.68
N GLY A 24 4.60 -17.78 1.90
CA GLY A 24 5.32 -18.11 3.14
C GLY A 24 6.72 -17.51 3.21
N LEU A 25 7.75 -18.38 3.18
CA LEU A 25 9.17 -18.01 3.19
C LEU A 25 9.66 -17.35 1.89
N GLN A 26 8.85 -17.34 0.84
CA GLN A 26 9.15 -16.70 -0.46
C GLN A 26 8.49 -15.31 -0.58
N HIS A 27 7.93 -14.79 0.52
CA HIS A 27 7.35 -13.44 0.58
C HIS A 27 8.07 -12.58 1.61
N CYS A 28 8.20 -11.28 1.31
CA CYS A 28 8.71 -10.30 2.26
C CYS A 28 7.84 -9.04 2.33
N ASP A 29 7.41 -8.68 3.54
CA ASP A 29 6.94 -7.33 3.83
C ASP A 29 8.15 -6.41 4.02
N ILE A 30 8.50 -5.68 2.97
CA ILE A 30 9.75 -4.93 2.91
C ILE A 30 9.76 -3.78 3.92
N LEU A 31 10.95 -3.53 4.46
CA LEU A 31 11.30 -2.35 5.22
C LEU A 31 12.48 -1.67 4.54
N PRO A 32 12.49 -0.33 4.45
CA PRO A 32 13.62 0.40 3.92
C PRO A 32 14.87 0.11 4.76
N TRP A 33 16.00 -0.13 4.10
CA TRP A 33 17.25 -0.51 4.78
C TRP A 33 17.78 0.61 5.66
N GLN A 34 17.66 1.86 5.19
CA GLN A 34 18.05 3.10 5.86
C GLN A 34 17.09 3.47 7.01
N GLY A 35 15.88 2.91 7.01
CA GLY A 35 14.82 3.19 7.98
C GLY A 35 13.83 4.25 7.48
N TYR A 36 12.60 4.20 7.99
CA TYR A 36 11.52 5.08 7.51
C TYR A 36 11.80 6.56 7.78
N ASN A 37 12.42 6.89 8.91
CA ASN A 37 12.68 8.29 9.29
C ASN A 37 13.82 8.93 8.48
N ALA A 38 14.54 8.13 7.69
CA ALA A 38 15.65 8.61 6.85
C ALA A 38 15.23 8.75 5.38
N MET A 39 13.93 8.67 5.10
CA MET A 39 13.38 8.68 3.75
C MET A 39 12.15 9.57 3.70
N ASP A 40 11.99 10.27 2.60
CA ASP A 40 10.74 10.97 2.26
C ASP A 40 9.59 9.94 2.17
N PRO A 41 8.33 10.28 2.49
CA PRO A 41 7.19 9.39 2.32
C PRO A 41 7.08 8.78 0.91
N LEU A 42 7.44 9.52 -0.13
CA LEU A 42 7.41 9.05 -1.53
C LEU A 42 8.63 8.27 -1.98
N ASP A 43 9.76 8.37 -1.28
CA ASP A 43 10.91 7.53 -1.60
C ASP A 43 10.51 6.06 -1.62
N GLY A 44 11.12 5.30 -2.53
CA GLY A 44 10.83 3.88 -2.72
C GLY A 44 12.05 2.98 -2.58
N TYR A 45 11.76 1.68 -2.55
CA TYR A 45 12.74 0.61 -2.50
C TYR A 45 13.48 0.53 -3.83
N THR A 46 14.81 0.50 -3.78
CA THR A 46 15.68 0.56 -4.97
C THR A 46 16.09 -0.83 -5.45
N ALA A 47 16.73 -0.89 -6.62
CA ALA A 47 17.38 -2.09 -7.13
C ALA A 47 18.42 -2.66 -6.16
N SER A 48 19.25 -1.80 -5.56
CA SER A 48 20.27 -2.20 -4.58
C SER A 48 19.63 -2.84 -3.34
N ASP A 49 18.53 -2.25 -2.88
CA ASP A 49 17.78 -2.76 -1.74
C ASP A 49 17.20 -4.15 -2.04
N LEU A 50 16.68 -4.37 -3.25
CA LEU A 50 16.15 -5.66 -3.70
C LEU A 50 17.23 -6.72 -3.88
N GLN A 51 18.39 -6.36 -4.45
CA GLN A 51 19.53 -7.28 -4.55
C GLN A 51 19.96 -7.78 -3.16
N ARG A 52 20.05 -6.86 -2.19
CA ARG A 52 20.34 -7.23 -0.79
C ARG A 52 19.26 -8.10 -0.18
N LEU A 53 17.99 -7.85 -0.49
CA LEU A 53 16.89 -8.69 -0.02
C LEU A 53 16.98 -10.11 -0.59
N GLN A 54 17.39 -10.26 -1.86
CA GLN A 54 17.51 -11.55 -2.53
C GLN A 54 18.63 -12.42 -1.96
N THR A 55 19.64 -11.85 -1.31
CA THR A 55 20.65 -12.66 -0.58
C THR A 55 20.06 -13.32 0.67
N ILE A 56 18.99 -12.74 1.24
CA ILE A 56 18.26 -13.30 2.38
C ILE A 56 17.14 -14.21 1.89
N TYR A 57 16.43 -13.79 0.85
CA TYR A 57 15.32 -14.54 0.23
C TYR A 57 15.73 -15.02 -1.17
N PRO A 58 16.53 -16.08 -1.32
CA PRO A 58 17.03 -16.52 -2.63
C PRO A 58 15.92 -16.97 -3.58
N ARG A 59 14.79 -17.44 -3.04
CA ARG A 59 13.60 -17.88 -3.81
C ARG A 59 12.43 -16.90 -3.69
N LEU A 60 12.70 -15.60 -3.54
CA LEU A 60 11.69 -14.55 -3.39
C LEU A 60 10.71 -14.52 -4.58
N LYS A 61 9.42 -14.74 -4.28
CA LYS A 61 8.29 -14.69 -5.22
C LYS A 61 7.48 -13.40 -5.13
N SER A 62 7.44 -12.76 -3.95
CA SER A 62 6.71 -11.50 -3.80
C SER A 62 7.25 -10.56 -2.73
N ILE A 63 7.04 -9.26 -2.95
CA ILE A 63 7.30 -8.18 -1.98
C ILE A 63 6.06 -7.32 -1.79
N ALA A 64 5.90 -6.75 -0.60
CA ALA A 64 4.81 -5.83 -0.30
C ALA A 64 5.22 -4.74 0.69
N GLY A 65 4.67 -3.54 0.54
CA GLY A 65 4.78 -2.49 1.55
C GLY A 65 4.67 -1.08 0.97
N HIS A 66 4.61 -0.10 1.87
CA HIS A 66 4.48 1.33 1.50
C HIS A 66 5.69 1.89 0.75
N LYS A 67 6.80 1.14 0.66
CA LYS A 67 7.99 1.55 -0.07
C LYS A 67 8.15 0.82 -1.40
N VAL A 68 7.24 -0.07 -1.77
CA VAL A 68 7.20 -0.63 -3.12
C VAL A 68 6.59 0.43 -4.04
N ARG A 69 7.32 0.81 -5.10
CA ARG A 69 6.91 1.83 -6.08
C ARG A 69 7.17 1.33 -7.49
N ALA A 70 6.30 1.66 -8.44
CA ALA A 70 6.50 1.30 -9.84
C ALA A 70 7.51 2.21 -10.57
N TYR A 71 7.73 3.42 -10.03
CA TYR A 71 8.64 4.42 -10.60
C TYR A 71 10.08 4.33 -10.06
N THR A 72 10.39 3.36 -9.18
CA THR A 72 11.78 3.08 -8.81
C THR A 72 12.44 2.12 -9.79
N ASP A 73 13.74 1.94 -9.63
CA ASP A 73 14.56 1.13 -10.51
C ASP A 73 14.54 -0.38 -10.19
N LEU A 74 13.52 -0.88 -9.46
CA LEU A 74 13.41 -2.30 -9.07
C LEU A 74 13.59 -3.28 -10.24
N LYS A 75 13.12 -2.92 -11.44
CA LYS A 75 13.27 -3.74 -12.64
C LYS A 75 14.73 -3.92 -13.09
N LYS A 76 15.67 -3.06 -12.69
CA LYS A 76 17.11 -3.27 -12.92
C LYS A 76 17.64 -4.48 -12.16
N ALA A 77 17.15 -4.71 -10.94
CA ALA A 77 17.51 -5.88 -10.13
C ALA A 77 16.70 -7.13 -10.50
N ARG A 78 15.44 -6.96 -10.94
CA ARG A 78 14.58 -8.07 -11.34
C ARG A 78 13.62 -7.65 -12.47
N PRO A 79 13.97 -7.90 -13.75
CA PRO A 79 13.19 -7.42 -14.90
C PRO A 79 11.75 -7.93 -14.96
N ASP A 80 11.47 -9.11 -14.41
CA ASP A 80 10.15 -9.75 -14.33
C ASP A 80 9.28 -9.27 -13.16
N VAL A 81 9.63 -8.15 -12.51
CA VAL A 81 8.75 -7.55 -11.48
C VAL A 81 7.43 -7.11 -12.11
N GLN A 82 6.32 -7.63 -11.58
CA GLN A 82 4.97 -7.24 -11.93
C GLN A 82 4.35 -6.47 -10.77
N PHE A 83 3.93 -5.24 -11.03
CA PHE A 83 3.35 -4.37 -10.03
C PHE A 83 1.84 -4.50 -10.01
N PHE A 84 1.28 -4.45 -8.80
CA PHE A 84 -0.16 -4.42 -8.62
C PHE A 84 -0.52 -3.62 -7.38
N ALA A 85 -1.72 -3.03 -7.38
CA ALA A 85 -2.18 -2.13 -6.35
C ALA A 85 -3.71 -2.15 -6.21
N LEU A 86 -4.20 -1.70 -5.06
CA LEU A 86 -5.59 -1.37 -4.85
C LEU A 86 -5.73 0.13 -4.61
N VAL A 87 -6.74 0.71 -5.25
CA VAL A 87 -7.17 2.10 -5.01
C VAL A 87 -8.57 2.10 -4.42
N ARG A 88 -8.88 3.16 -3.68
CA ARG A 88 -10.20 3.37 -3.10
C ARG A 88 -10.72 4.73 -3.57
N GLU A 89 -12.04 4.89 -3.57
CA GLU A 89 -12.65 6.22 -3.78
C GLU A 89 -11.93 7.24 -2.88
N PRO A 90 -11.33 8.30 -3.45
CA PRO A 90 -10.34 9.13 -2.76
C PRO A 90 -10.82 9.77 -1.47
N MET A 91 -12.05 10.25 -1.44
CA MET A 91 -12.63 10.94 -0.28
C MET A 91 -12.83 9.94 0.86
N LYS A 92 -13.46 8.79 0.58
CA LYS A 92 -13.61 7.67 1.53
C LYS A 92 -12.26 7.19 2.04
N ARG A 93 -11.22 7.18 1.21
CA ARG A 93 -9.86 6.80 1.64
C ARG A 93 -9.30 7.81 2.63
N GLN A 94 -9.30 9.11 2.30
CA GLN A 94 -8.71 10.15 3.14
C GLN A 94 -9.43 10.25 4.49
N VAL A 95 -10.77 10.23 4.49
CA VAL A 95 -11.55 10.23 5.73
C VAL A 95 -11.30 8.97 6.56
N SER A 96 -11.22 7.80 5.92
CA SER A 96 -10.86 6.54 6.62
C SER A 96 -9.44 6.57 7.20
N HIS A 97 -8.54 7.35 6.61
CA HIS A 97 -7.21 7.57 7.11
C HIS A 97 -7.23 8.47 8.35
N TYR A 98 -7.88 9.62 8.27
CA TYR A 98 -8.06 10.53 9.40
C TYR A 98 -8.70 9.81 10.61
N GLN A 99 -9.82 9.10 10.41
CA GLN A 99 -10.46 8.35 11.50
C GLN A 99 -9.52 7.32 12.13
N PHE A 100 -8.68 6.67 11.33
CA PHE A 100 -7.67 5.74 11.85
C PHE A 100 -6.62 6.44 12.70
N LEU A 101 -6.16 7.63 12.30
CA LEU A 101 -5.24 8.43 13.09
C LEU A 101 -5.90 8.92 14.38
N LYS A 102 -7.15 9.42 14.32
CA LYS A 102 -7.93 9.84 15.49
C LYS A 102 -8.07 8.70 16.51
N GLY A 103 -8.55 7.54 16.07
CA GLY A 103 -8.81 6.41 16.95
C GLY A 103 -7.56 5.66 17.41
N ARG A 104 -6.71 5.20 16.48
CA ARG A 104 -5.57 4.32 16.81
C ARG A 104 -4.28 5.06 17.11
N ARG A 105 -4.15 6.32 16.68
CA ARG A 105 -2.93 7.13 16.89
C ARG A 105 -3.18 8.32 17.82
N GLN A 106 -4.39 8.45 18.37
CA GLN A 106 -4.75 9.50 19.32
C GLN A 106 -4.47 10.90 18.76
N LEU A 107 -4.69 11.11 17.47
CA LEU A 107 -4.53 12.42 16.84
C LEU A 107 -5.47 13.42 17.53
N THR A 108 -4.93 14.54 18.01
CA THR A 108 -5.69 15.51 18.83
C THR A 108 -6.35 16.61 18.00
N ILE A 109 -5.74 16.99 16.88
CA ILE A 109 -6.21 18.04 15.99
C ILE A 109 -7.50 17.70 15.24
N GLY A 110 -8.18 18.73 14.73
CA GLY A 110 -9.40 18.63 13.91
C GLY A 110 -9.12 18.13 12.48
N PHE A 111 -10.17 17.88 11.70
CA PHE A 111 -10.02 17.37 10.34
C PHE A 111 -9.39 18.41 9.42
N GLU A 112 -9.84 19.65 9.49
CA GLU A 112 -9.40 20.75 8.63
C GLU A 112 -7.93 21.10 8.87
N GLU A 113 -7.55 21.22 10.14
CA GLU A 113 -6.16 21.42 10.53
C GLU A 113 -5.29 20.25 10.07
N TRP A 114 -5.75 19.02 10.26
CA TRP A 114 -5.04 17.83 9.80
C TRP A 114 -4.90 17.80 8.26
N ALA A 115 -5.95 18.16 7.53
CA ALA A 115 -5.95 18.18 6.07
C ALA A 115 -4.87 19.13 5.56
N GLN A 116 -4.64 20.26 6.23
CA GLN A 116 -3.63 21.25 5.84
C GLN A 116 -2.19 20.88 6.24
N THR A 117 -2.02 20.13 7.33
CA THR A 117 -0.71 19.93 7.98
C THR A 117 -0.11 18.52 7.81
N ASN A 118 -0.87 17.56 7.27
CA ASN A 118 -0.40 16.18 7.20
C ASN A 118 0.74 15.99 6.18
N ASP A 119 1.74 15.18 6.56
CA ASP A 119 2.92 14.85 5.74
C ASP A 119 2.59 14.14 4.40
N TRP A 120 1.37 13.68 4.21
CA TRP A 120 0.98 12.89 3.03
C TRP A 120 0.57 13.81 1.88
N GLY A 121 0.06 14.99 2.23
CA GLY A 121 -0.33 16.02 1.28
C GLY A 121 -1.47 15.60 0.36
N PRO A 122 -1.76 16.42 -0.66
CA PRO A 122 -2.79 16.15 -1.65
C PRO A 122 -2.42 14.97 -2.56
N ASN A 123 -3.44 14.40 -3.22
CA ASN A 123 -3.31 13.40 -4.29
C ASN A 123 -2.45 12.18 -3.92
N TRP A 124 -2.65 11.68 -2.69
CA TRP A 124 -1.79 10.65 -2.12
C TRP A 124 -1.79 9.36 -2.93
N GLN A 125 -2.93 8.88 -3.43
CA GLN A 125 -2.96 7.61 -4.16
C GLN A 125 -2.19 7.70 -5.48
N THR A 126 -2.35 8.79 -6.20
CA THR A 126 -1.66 9.10 -7.47
C THR A 126 -0.16 9.13 -7.26
N ARG A 127 0.32 9.89 -6.25
CA ARG A 127 1.74 10.02 -5.91
C ARG A 127 2.35 8.71 -5.40
N MET A 128 1.60 7.95 -4.60
CA MET A 128 2.04 6.62 -4.13
C MET A 128 2.20 5.62 -5.26
N LEU A 129 1.32 5.67 -6.25
CA LEU A 129 1.28 4.74 -7.37
C LEU A 129 2.32 5.10 -8.43
N THR A 130 2.49 6.39 -8.72
CA THR A 130 3.20 6.87 -9.92
C THR A 130 4.29 7.90 -9.66
N GLY A 131 4.33 8.53 -8.48
CA GLY A 131 5.36 9.50 -8.10
C GLY A 131 5.07 10.92 -8.57
N THR A 132 3.95 11.13 -9.25
CA THR A 132 3.47 12.42 -9.76
C THR A 132 2.05 12.69 -9.27
N ASP A 133 1.61 13.95 -9.36
CA ASP A 133 0.21 14.38 -9.23
C ASP A 133 -0.41 14.82 -10.57
N ASP A 134 0.36 14.81 -11.67
CA ASP A 134 -0.17 14.94 -13.03
C ASP A 134 -0.88 13.63 -13.43
N VAL A 135 -2.18 13.73 -13.70
CA VAL A 135 -3.05 12.60 -14.03
C VAL A 135 -2.66 11.94 -15.34
N ASN A 136 -2.30 12.73 -16.37
CA ASN A 136 -1.95 12.18 -17.67
C ASN A 136 -0.63 11.41 -17.58
N GLU A 137 0.33 11.96 -16.85
CA GLU A 137 1.59 11.28 -16.58
C GLU A 137 1.37 10.02 -15.73
N ALA A 138 0.50 10.08 -14.73
CA ALA A 138 0.15 8.93 -13.91
C ALA A 138 -0.46 7.80 -14.75
N ILE A 139 -1.39 8.12 -15.65
CA ILE A 139 -1.99 7.17 -16.59
C ILE A 139 -0.91 6.53 -17.47
N ARG A 140 -0.03 7.35 -18.05
CA ARG A 140 1.09 6.87 -18.87
C ARG A 140 1.98 5.90 -18.10
N ILE A 141 2.37 6.23 -16.87
CA ILE A 141 3.19 5.36 -16.02
C ILE A 141 2.50 4.03 -15.73
N ILE A 142 1.19 4.04 -15.42
CA ILE A 142 0.43 2.82 -15.16
C ILE A 142 0.44 1.90 -16.38
N GLN A 143 0.21 2.46 -17.57
CA GLN A 143 0.20 1.72 -18.84
C GLN A 143 1.60 1.18 -19.20
N GLU A 144 2.63 2.05 -19.22
CA GLU A 144 4.00 1.68 -19.57
C GLU A 144 4.58 0.63 -18.63
N LYS A 145 4.30 0.75 -17.32
CA LYS A 145 4.77 -0.21 -16.31
C LYS A 145 3.87 -1.44 -16.19
N LYS A 146 2.73 -1.47 -16.90
CA LYS A 146 1.70 -2.52 -16.87
C LYS A 146 1.24 -2.84 -15.44
N ILE A 147 0.91 -1.81 -14.67
CA ILE A 147 0.49 -1.97 -13.28
C ILE A 147 -0.96 -2.47 -13.26
N LEU A 148 -1.20 -3.63 -12.62
CA LEU A 148 -2.56 -4.11 -12.41
C LEU A 148 -3.18 -3.41 -11.19
N VAL A 149 -4.09 -2.48 -11.44
CA VAL A 149 -4.74 -1.69 -10.39
C VAL A 149 -6.24 -1.96 -10.37
N GLY A 150 -6.82 -2.08 -9.18
CA GLY A 150 -8.27 -2.27 -9.06
C GLY A 150 -8.89 -1.47 -7.92
N PRO A 151 -10.20 -1.18 -8.00
CA PRO A 151 -10.95 -0.56 -6.93
C PRO A 151 -11.21 -1.55 -5.78
N VAL A 152 -11.09 -1.08 -4.55
CA VAL A 152 -11.38 -1.86 -3.33
C VAL A 152 -12.82 -2.40 -3.30
N ASP A 153 -13.78 -1.70 -3.93
CA ASP A 153 -15.18 -2.12 -3.97
C ASP A 153 -15.38 -3.41 -4.79
N HIS A 154 -14.41 -3.77 -5.64
CA HIS A 154 -14.39 -5.00 -6.43
C HIS A 154 -13.28 -5.97 -5.97
N PHE A 155 -12.93 -5.97 -4.67
CA PHE A 155 -11.79 -6.71 -4.13
C PHE A 155 -11.73 -8.20 -4.53
N ASP A 156 -12.84 -8.94 -4.43
CA ASP A 156 -12.88 -10.37 -4.77
C ASP A 156 -12.64 -10.60 -6.28
N GLU A 157 -13.19 -9.76 -7.14
CA GLU A 157 -12.98 -9.80 -8.59
C GLU A 157 -11.53 -9.43 -8.94
N TRP A 158 -11.00 -8.38 -8.32
CA TRP A 158 -9.60 -7.96 -8.50
C TRP A 158 -8.60 -9.05 -8.10
N LEU A 159 -8.87 -9.84 -7.06
CA LEU A 159 -8.01 -10.97 -6.69
C LEU A 159 -7.93 -12.02 -7.80
N LEU A 160 -9.06 -12.33 -8.45
CA LEU A 160 -9.08 -13.23 -9.60
C LEU A 160 -8.27 -12.65 -10.76
N LEU A 161 -8.39 -11.35 -11.03
CA LEU A 161 -7.58 -10.69 -12.05
C LEU A 161 -6.08 -10.78 -11.75
N VAL A 162 -5.66 -10.56 -10.50
CA VAL A 162 -4.24 -10.70 -10.10
C VAL A 162 -3.77 -12.14 -10.29
N GLN A 163 -4.57 -13.13 -9.88
CA GLN A 163 -4.23 -14.53 -10.04
C GLN A 163 -4.13 -14.92 -11.53
N GLY A 164 -5.17 -14.65 -12.31
CA GLY A 164 -5.23 -15.05 -13.72
C GLY A 164 -4.27 -14.32 -14.64
N LEU A 165 -3.97 -13.03 -14.36
CA LEU A 165 -3.16 -12.21 -15.25
C LEU A 165 -1.68 -12.07 -14.82
N LEU A 166 -1.37 -12.21 -13.52
CA LEU A 166 -0.01 -12.01 -13.02
C LEU A 166 0.63 -13.27 -12.42
N ALA A 167 -0.13 -14.09 -11.69
CA ALA A 167 0.43 -15.24 -10.97
C ALA A 167 -0.63 -16.32 -10.71
N ASP A 168 -0.68 -17.33 -11.57
CA ASP A 168 -1.59 -18.48 -11.47
C ASP A 168 -1.42 -19.28 -10.17
N ASP A 169 -0.20 -19.30 -9.63
CA ASP A 169 0.15 -19.95 -8.37
C ASP A 169 -0.24 -19.16 -7.10
N LEU A 170 -0.82 -17.96 -7.26
CA LEU A 170 -1.28 -17.15 -6.13
C LEU A 170 -2.51 -17.78 -5.49
N ASP A 171 -2.37 -18.25 -4.25
CA ASP A 171 -3.52 -18.61 -3.41
C ASP A 171 -4.25 -17.34 -2.94
N ILE A 172 -5.43 -17.08 -3.50
CA ILE A 172 -6.26 -15.90 -3.21
C ILE A 172 -7.23 -16.09 -2.04
N ALA A 173 -7.22 -17.26 -1.38
CA ALA A 173 -8.00 -17.46 -0.16
C ALA A 173 -7.60 -16.44 0.91
N TYR A 174 -8.57 -15.83 1.60
CA TYR A 174 -8.26 -14.76 2.54
C TYR A 174 -9.23 -14.65 3.71
N GLN A 175 -8.74 -14.02 4.78
CA GLN A 175 -9.55 -13.53 5.89
C GLN A 175 -9.50 -12.01 5.90
N ARG A 176 -10.66 -11.35 5.96
CA ARG A 176 -10.74 -9.88 6.06
C ARG A 176 -9.97 -9.39 7.29
N LYS A 177 -9.13 -8.35 7.12
CA LYS A 177 -8.37 -7.72 8.21
C LYS A 177 -8.60 -6.22 8.27
N ASN A 178 -8.64 -5.68 9.49
CA ASN A 178 -8.75 -4.24 9.78
C ASN A 178 -9.96 -3.55 9.11
N VAL A 179 -11.10 -4.24 9.09
CA VAL A 179 -12.38 -3.59 8.78
C VAL A 179 -12.73 -2.66 9.95
N ALA A 180 -13.00 -1.40 9.65
CA ALA A 180 -13.42 -0.44 10.67
C ALA A 180 -14.80 -0.88 11.22
N SER A 181 -14.88 -1.09 12.53
CA SER A 181 -16.12 -1.44 13.22
C SER A 181 -17.06 -0.23 13.33
N ASP A 182 -16.50 0.96 13.46
CA ASP A 182 -17.22 2.23 13.50
C ASP A 182 -16.93 3.05 12.24
N LYS A 183 -17.96 3.67 11.68
CA LYS A 183 -17.88 4.57 10.52
C LYS A 183 -18.56 5.92 10.78
N THR A 184 -18.97 6.18 12.01
CA THR A 184 -19.76 7.37 12.38
C THR A 184 -19.02 8.66 12.03
N LEU A 185 -17.78 8.80 12.49
CA LEU A 185 -16.94 9.97 12.18
C LEU A 185 -16.74 10.12 10.66
N ALA A 186 -16.49 9.01 9.95
CA ALA A 186 -16.30 9.07 8.51
C ALA A 186 -17.55 9.54 7.76
N ASN A 187 -18.72 9.05 8.15
CA ASN A 187 -19.98 9.44 7.54
C ASN A 187 -20.32 10.90 7.86
N GLN A 188 -20.06 11.36 9.09
CA GLN A 188 -20.24 12.76 9.48
C GLN A 188 -19.38 13.70 8.64
N LEU A 189 -18.09 13.40 8.48
CA LEU A 189 -17.16 14.20 7.67
C LEU A 189 -17.57 14.22 6.20
N LEU A 190 -18.02 13.10 5.64
CA LEU A 190 -18.46 13.05 4.24
C LEU A 190 -19.80 13.76 3.98
N ALA A 191 -20.64 13.89 5.00
CA ALA A 191 -21.91 14.60 4.93
C ALA A 191 -21.76 16.12 5.08
N ASP A 192 -20.68 16.58 5.74
CA ASP A 192 -20.40 18.00 5.91
C ASP A 192 -19.89 18.66 4.61
N LYS A 193 -20.57 19.72 4.16
CA LYS A 193 -20.29 20.38 2.88
C LYS A 193 -18.89 21.02 2.85
N ARG A 194 -18.46 21.61 3.96
CA ARG A 194 -17.16 22.28 4.05
C ARG A 194 -16.02 21.26 3.95
N THR A 195 -16.11 20.19 4.73
CA THR A 195 -15.20 19.05 4.70
C THR A 195 -15.14 18.45 3.31
N ARG A 196 -16.30 18.27 2.67
CA ARG A 196 -16.40 17.74 1.31
C ARG A 196 -15.62 18.59 0.30
N ALA A 197 -15.75 19.91 0.35
CA ALA A 197 -15.01 20.82 -0.53
C ALA A 197 -13.48 20.72 -0.32
N ILE A 198 -13.02 20.62 0.92
CA ILE A 198 -11.59 20.42 1.23
C ILE A 198 -11.10 19.09 0.64
N LEU A 199 -11.87 18.01 0.82
CA LEU A 199 -11.55 16.69 0.28
C LEU A 199 -11.46 16.72 -1.25
N GLU A 200 -12.43 17.34 -1.93
CA GLU A 200 -12.44 17.45 -3.39
C GLU A 200 -11.23 18.24 -3.90
N GLU A 201 -10.90 19.37 -3.27
CA GLU A 201 -9.75 20.20 -3.63
C GLU A 201 -8.42 19.43 -3.49
N GLN A 202 -8.23 18.73 -2.37
CA GLN A 202 -6.98 18.02 -2.09
C GLN A 202 -6.78 16.73 -2.89
N ASN A 203 -7.83 16.19 -3.50
CA ASN A 203 -7.79 14.89 -4.18
C ASN A 203 -8.17 15.00 -5.65
N LYS A 204 -8.05 16.18 -6.28
CA LYS A 204 -8.40 16.37 -7.71
C LYS A 204 -7.78 15.31 -8.63
N ALA A 205 -6.47 15.06 -8.49
CA ALA A 205 -5.79 14.07 -9.33
C ALA A 205 -6.17 12.64 -8.94
N ASP A 206 -6.30 12.36 -7.63
CA ASP A 206 -6.77 11.05 -7.15
C ASP A 206 -8.19 10.73 -7.67
N ILE A 207 -9.08 11.72 -7.74
CA ILE A 207 -10.45 11.58 -8.26
C ILE A 207 -10.42 11.29 -9.76
N ALA A 208 -9.69 12.09 -10.53
CA ALA A 208 -9.56 11.89 -11.97
C ALA A 208 -8.94 10.52 -12.30
N LEU A 209 -7.86 10.16 -11.61
CA LEU A 209 -7.20 8.86 -11.80
C LEU A 209 -8.08 7.70 -11.37
N TYR A 210 -8.80 7.82 -10.24
CA TYR A 210 -9.72 6.78 -9.78
C TYR A 210 -10.85 6.53 -10.80
N ASN A 211 -11.42 7.60 -11.37
CA ASN A 211 -12.44 7.48 -12.42
C ASN A 211 -11.88 6.80 -13.67
N TYR A 212 -10.70 7.22 -14.14
CA TYR A 212 -10.01 6.53 -15.25
C TYR A 212 -9.80 5.04 -14.97
N ILE A 213 -9.29 4.70 -13.77
CA ILE A 213 -9.07 3.30 -13.38
C ILE A 213 -10.39 2.52 -13.42
N LYS A 214 -11.45 3.08 -12.84
CA LYS A 214 -12.74 2.41 -12.70
C LYS A 214 -13.46 2.25 -14.03
N ASP A 215 -13.47 3.30 -14.85
CA ASP A 215 -14.36 3.40 -16.00
C ASP A 215 -13.68 2.96 -17.31
N GLU A 216 -12.34 3.02 -17.37
CA GLU A 216 -11.58 2.64 -18.57
C GLU A 216 -10.66 1.44 -18.30
N LEU A 217 -9.71 1.56 -17.37
CA LEU A 217 -8.64 0.57 -17.21
C LEU A 217 -9.15 -0.77 -16.68
N TYR A 218 -9.96 -0.76 -15.62
CA TYR A 218 -10.45 -1.96 -14.95
C TYR A 218 -11.34 -2.84 -15.87
N PRO A 219 -12.25 -2.27 -16.69
CA PRO A 219 -12.92 -3.01 -17.75
C PRO A 219 -11.97 -3.74 -18.72
N THR A 220 -10.84 -3.15 -19.08
CA THR A 220 -9.86 -3.84 -19.96
C THR A 220 -9.26 -5.07 -19.29
N PHE A 221 -8.98 -5.03 -17.99
CA PHE A 221 -8.49 -6.21 -17.25
C PHE A 221 -9.54 -7.32 -17.20
N LYS A 222 -10.81 -6.95 -17.03
CA LYS A 222 -11.92 -7.92 -17.07
C LYS A 222 -12.02 -8.59 -18.44
N GLN A 223 -11.87 -7.82 -19.52
CA GLN A 223 -11.86 -8.36 -20.87
C GLN A 223 -10.66 -9.28 -21.11
N GLN A 224 -9.47 -8.92 -20.61
CA GLN A 224 -8.26 -9.74 -20.71
C GLN A 224 -8.39 -11.07 -19.96
N TYR A 225 -9.05 -11.08 -18.80
CA TYR A 225 -9.33 -12.31 -18.07
C TYR A 225 -10.27 -13.23 -18.85
N GLY A 226 -11.24 -12.66 -19.56
CA GLY A 226 -12.14 -13.39 -20.44
C GLY A 226 -13.51 -13.70 -19.81
N PRO A 227 -14.38 -14.38 -20.59
CA PRO A 227 -15.81 -14.53 -20.25
C PRO A 227 -16.06 -15.37 -19.00
N GLN A 228 -15.08 -16.15 -18.52
CA GLN A 228 -15.20 -16.99 -17.33
C GLN A 228 -15.20 -16.20 -16.02
N LEU A 229 -14.81 -14.91 -16.03
CA LEU A 229 -14.64 -14.11 -14.82
C LEU A 229 -15.88 -14.12 -13.91
N ALA A 230 -17.08 -13.99 -14.48
CA ALA A 230 -18.31 -13.96 -13.70
C ALA A 230 -18.59 -15.31 -12.99
N ALA A 231 -18.35 -16.43 -13.70
CA ALA A 231 -18.53 -17.77 -13.14
C ALA A 231 -17.46 -18.07 -12.07
N ASP A 232 -16.22 -17.66 -12.31
CA ASP A 232 -15.11 -17.81 -11.37
C ASP A 232 -15.33 -16.97 -10.11
N LEU A 233 -15.86 -15.75 -10.25
CA LEU A 233 -16.23 -14.89 -9.13
C LEU A 233 -17.33 -15.50 -8.27
N ALA A 234 -18.39 -16.03 -8.89
CA ALA A 234 -19.45 -16.70 -8.17
C ALA A 234 -18.92 -17.93 -7.41
N ARG A 235 -18.08 -18.75 -8.06
CA ARG A 235 -17.43 -19.91 -7.44
C ARG A 235 -16.56 -19.50 -6.26
N PHE A 236 -15.72 -18.47 -6.43
CA PHE A 236 -14.83 -17.98 -5.39
C PHE A 236 -15.59 -17.38 -4.20
N GLN A 237 -16.72 -16.68 -4.43
CA GLN A 237 -17.53 -16.13 -3.35
C GLN A 237 -18.26 -17.20 -2.54
N ASN A 238 -18.67 -18.29 -3.20
CA ASN A 238 -19.32 -19.44 -2.56
C ASN A 238 -18.32 -20.30 -1.76
N ASP A 239 -17.13 -20.54 -2.33
CA ASP A 239 -16.03 -21.23 -1.67
C ASP A 239 -14.71 -20.49 -1.90
N ARG A 240 -14.30 -19.72 -0.89
CA ARG A 240 -13.05 -18.94 -0.91
C ARG A 240 -11.80 -19.81 -0.70
N GLY A 241 -11.94 -21.12 -0.56
CA GLY A 241 -10.83 -22.02 -0.28
C GLY A 241 -10.27 -21.88 1.14
N GLN A 242 -9.10 -22.50 1.37
CA GLN A 242 -8.51 -22.62 2.71
C GLN A 242 -7.29 -21.72 2.91
N PHE A 243 -7.44 -20.73 3.79
CA PHE A 243 -6.35 -19.83 4.18
C PHE A 243 -5.21 -20.56 4.91
N ASN A 244 -3.99 -20.53 4.36
CA ASN A 244 -2.83 -21.24 4.90
C ASN A 244 -2.15 -20.48 6.06
N LYS A 245 -2.68 -20.69 7.28
CA LYS A 245 -2.12 -20.10 8.51
C LYS A 245 -0.68 -20.54 8.81
N ARG A 246 -0.26 -21.74 8.38
CA ARG A 246 1.10 -22.26 8.62
C ARG A 246 2.14 -21.43 7.85
N ARG A 247 1.90 -21.15 6.56
CA ARG A 247 2.77 -20.29 5.75
C ARG A 247 2.87 -18.87 6.31
N VAL A 248 1.76 -18.31 6.81
CA VAL A 248 1.78 -17.00 7.49
C VAL A 248 2.69 -17.02 8.72
N TRP A 249 2.60 -18.06 9.55
CA TRP A 249 3.44 -18.20 10.74
C TRP A 249 4.92 -18.35 10.38
N GLN A 250 5.25 -19.20 9.41
CA GLN A 250 6.62 -19.37 8.88
C GLN A 250 7.19 -18.03 8.38
N SER A 251 6.42 -17.30 7.57
CA SER A 251 6.79 -15.98 7.06
C SER A 251 7.11 -15.01 8.20
N ARG A 252 6.27 -14.96 9.25
CA ARG A 252 6.48 -14.09 10.42
C ARG A 252 7.74 -14.44 11.20
N ILE A 253 8.00 -15.74 11.42
CA ILE A 253 9.19 -16.18 12.14
C ILE A 253 10.44 -15.84 11.36
N TYR A 254 10.49 -16.24 10.09
CA TYR A 254 11.64 -15.99 9.24
C TYR A 254 11.93 -14.49 9.10
N ARG A 255 10.87 -13.69 8.93
CA ARG A 255 10.97 -12.24 8.93
C ARG A 255 11.60 -11.73 10.22
N ASN A 256 11.13 -12.15 11.39
CA ASN A 256 11.58 -11.62 12.68
C ASN A 256 12.97 -12.11 13.10
N LEU A 257 13.32 -13.35 12.80
CA LEU A 257 14.58 -13.98 13.20
C LEU A 257 15.72 -13.74 12.21
N VAL A 258 15.43 -13.61 10.92
CA VAL A 258 16.45 -13.47 9.88
C VAL A 258 16.43 -12.07 9.29
N TYR A 259 15.35 -11.71 8.58
CA TYR A 259 15.28 -10.45 7.84
C TYR A 259 15.42 -9.21 8.73
N MET A 260 14.66 -9.15 9.83
CA MET A 260 14.71 -8.03 10.76
C MET A 260 16.08 -7.88 11.41
N GLN A 261 16.79 -8.99 11.67
CA GLN A 261 18.14 -8.91 12.21
C GLN A 261 19.11 -8.39 11.17
N ALA A 262 19.04 -8.88 9.92
CA ALA A 262 19.88 -8.38 8.83
C ALA A 262 19.68 -6.87 8.59
N VAL A 263 18.43 -6.38 8.62
CA VAL A 263 18.13 -4.95 8.52
C VAL A 263 18.72 -4.17 9.70
N ARG A 264 18.61 -4.68 10.93
CA ARG A 264 19.21 -4.05 12.12
C ARG A 264 20.73 -3.97 12.02
N TRP A 265 21.39 -5.07 11.64
CA TRP A 265 22.84 -5.11 11.44
C TRP A 265 23.30 -4.14 10.36
N HIS A 266 22.57 -4.07 9.24
CA HIS A 266 22.85 -3.08 8.20
C HIS A 266 22.77 -1.65 8.72
N ARG A 267 21.73 -1.32 9.49
CA ARG A 267 21.58 0.02 10.09
C ARG A 267 22.66 0.34 11.12
N LEU A 268 23.08 -0.65 11.91
CA LEU A 268 24.22 -0.48 12.83
C LEU A 268 25.51 -0.17 12.09
N ARG A 269 25.73 -0.75 10.90
CA ARG A 269 26.90 -0.43 10.07
C ARG A 269 26.84 0.99 9.48
N LEU A 270 25.63 1.50 9.21
CA LEU A 270 25.44 2.84 8.65
C LEU A 270 25.50 3.96 9.70
N ARG A 271 25.20 3.68 10.97
CA ARG A 271 25.14 4.69 12.04
C ARG A 271 26.31 4.57 12.99
N LYS A 272 26.89 5.70 13.40
CA LYS A 272 27.98 5.75 14.41
C LYS A 272 27.51 5.40 15.83
N SER A 273 26.19 5.35 16.13
CA SER A 273 25.69 5.04 17.47
C SER A 273 24.55 4.02 17.54
N VAL A 274 24.62 3.16 18.56
CA VAL A 274 23.65 2.09 18.86
C VAL A 274 22.28 2.63 19.28
N ARG A 275 22.25 3.76 20.01
CA ARG A 275 21.01 4.38 20.53
C ARG A 275 20.00 4.75 19.44
N GLU A 276 20.48 5.22 18.29
CA GLU A 276 19.59 5.60 17.19
C GLU A 276 18.94 4.39 16.50
N VAL A 277 19.64 3.25 16.45
CA VAL A 277 19.12 2.02 15.82
C VAL A 277 18.00 1.38 16.65
N PHE A 278 18.10 1.48 17.97
CA PHE A 278 17.13 0.93 18.92
C PHE A 278 16.11 1.95 19.44
N ALA A 279 16.21 3.22 19.03
CA ALA A 279 15.22 4.23 19.38
C ALA A 279 13.81 3.74 18.99
N PRO A 280 12.84 3.79 19.92
CA PRO A 280 11.46 3.42 19.61
C PRO A 280 10.96 4.25 18.43
N ARG A 281 10.10 3.64 17.60
CA ARG A 281 9.42 4.30 16.47
C ARG A 281 8.63 5.51 16.98
N LYS A 282 9.26 6.67 17.07
CA LYS A 282 8.58 7.95 17.06
C LYS A 282 8.40 8.32 15.60
N TRP A 283 7.17 8.18 15.10
CA TRP A 283 6.74 9.10 14.06
C TRP A 283 6.73 10.44 14.77
N LYS A 284 7.79 11.22 14.62
CA LYS A 284 7.74 12.61 15.05
C LYS A 284 6.78 13.27 14.06
N PHE A 285 5.49 13.29 14.39
CA PHE A 285 4.77 14.52 14.10
C PHE A 285 5.60 15.59 14.81
N GLN A 286 6.11 16.57 14.07
CA GLN A 286 6.58 17.78 14.73
C GLN A 286 5.43 18.19 15.65
N GLU A 287 5.65 18.10 16.96
CA GLU A 287 4.90 18.92 17.90
C GLU A 287 5.07 20.32 17.32
N SER A 288 3.98 20.90 16.83
CA SER A 288 3.98 22.28 16.40
C SER A 288 4.59 23.06 17.55
N GLN A 289 5.72 23.71 17.27
CA GLN A 289 6.21 24.77 18.15
C GLN A 289 5.01 25.71 18.35
N PRO A 290 4.61 26.04 19.59
CA PRO A 290 3.58 27.03 19.78
C PRO A 290 4.08 28.30 19.09
N VAL A 291 3.33 28.75 18.08
CA VAL A 291 3.54 30.07 17.49
C VAL A 291 3.24 31.04 18.62
N SER A 292 4.29 31.60 19.22
CA SER A 292 4.19 32.75 20.09
C SER A 292 3.69 33.90 19.21
N HIS A 293 2.39 34.19 19.29
CA HIS A 293 1.88 35.48 18.87
C HIS A 293 2.29 36.51 19.93
N ASP A 294 3.52 37.00 19.79
CA ASP A 294 3.95 38.27 20.36
C ASP A 294 4.20 39.22 19.18
N GLY A 295 3.32 40.21 19.02
CA GLY A 295 3.40 41.27 18.01
C GLY A 295 2.07 41.57 17.35
#